data_AF-A0A6U1C208-F1
#
_entry.id   AF-A0A6U1C208-F1
#
_cell.length_a   1.000
_cell.length_b   1.000
_cell.length_c   1.000
_cell.angle_alpha   90.00
_cell.angle_beta   90.00
_cell.angle_gamma   90.00
#
_symmetry.space_group_name_H-M   'P 1'
#
loop_
_entity.id
_entity.type
_entity.pdbx_description
1 polymer ?
#
loop_
_entity_poly.entity_id
_entity_poly.type
_entity_poly.pdbx_seq_one_letter_code
_entity_poly.pdbx_strand_id
1 'polypeptide(L)'
;MLNFGYVVSPLTHLLIMTWAPYHSVKAVHSAGGEDDKQWLMFWIVMSLVNTLETFGIQYVIEAVSIQGNSFYYELKAAFVVYLMFFKGATQIFDTFVSPFVSKYEKHIDEAIAKAQQLGAVELEEAMKDPKAFAAKHGQAVLDAVNNAKKSN
;
A
#
# COMPACT_ATOMS: atom_id res chain seq x y z
N MET A 1 28.01 22.35 7.53
CA MET A 1 27.42 21.69 6.35
C MET A 1 25.94 21.52 6.63
N LEU A 2 25.08 22.28 5.92
CA LEU A 2 23.63 22.18 6.11
C LEU A 2 23.20 20.87 5.43
N ASN A 3 22.80 19.86 6.20
CA ASN A 3 22.30 18.62 5.64
C ASN A 3 20.93 18.91 5.00
N PHE A 4 20.92 19.30 3.72
CA PHE A 4 19.72 19.58 2.92
C PHE A 4 18.67 18.45 3.01
N GLY A 5 19.10 17.21 3.22
CA GLY A 5 18.23 16.06 3.47
C GLY A 5 17.25 16.22 4.64
N TYR A 6 17.63 16.92 5.72
CA TYR A 6 16.72 17.17 6.86
C TYR A 6 15.59 18.14 6.52
N VAL A 7 15.72 18.93 5.46
CA VAL A 7 14.70 19.88 5.01
C VAL A 7 13.91 19.28 3.86
N VAL A 8 14.59 18.68 2.88
CA VAL A 8 13.96 18.11 1.68
C VAL A 8 13.09 16.89 2.01
N SER A 9 13.52 16.04 2.94
CA SER A 9 12.77 14.83 3.32
C SER A 9 11.37 15.15 3.91
N PRO A 10 11.22 15.98 4.97
CA PRO A 10 9.91 16.31 5.50
C PRO A 10 9.06 17.12 4.52
N LEU A 11 9.66 17.98 3.69
CA LEU A 11 8.92 18.69 2.64
C LEU A 11 8.35 17.73 1.58
N THR A 12 9.16 16.78 1.12
CA THR A 12 8.72 15.76 0.15
C THR A 12 7.62 14.89 0.76
N HIS A 13 7.75 14.51 2.03
CA HIS A 13 6.71 13.76 2.74
C HIS A 13 5.42 14.58 2.87
N LEU A 14 5.51 15.86 3.21
CA LEU A 14 4.36 16.75 3.30
C LEU A 14 3.68 16.90 1.94
N LEU A 15 4.44 17.08 0.86
CA LEU A 15 3.90 17.13 -0.50
C LEU A 15 3.16 15.83 -0.85
N ILE A 16 3.76 14.67 -0.57
CA ILE A 16 3.10 13.38 -0.82
C ILE A 16 1.84 13.23 0.05
N MET A 17 1.85 13.66 1.31
CA MET A 17 0.73 13.43 2.24
C MET A 17 -0.38 14.48 2.18
N THR A 18 -0.13 15.64 1.57
CA THR A 18 -1.14 16.73 1.50
C THR A 18 -1.55 17.06 0.07
N TRP A 19 -0.58 17.30 -0.80
CA TRP A 19 -0.84 17.72 -2.17
C TRP A 19 -1.37 16.57 -3.02
N ALA A 20 -0.72 15.40 -3.01
CA ALA A 20 -1.18 14.27 -3.81
C ALA A 20 -2.60 13.77 -3.45
N PRO A 21 -3.00 13.67 -2.16
CA PRO A 21 -4.38 13.33 -1.79
C PRO A 21 -5.37 14.39 -2.21
N TYR A 22 -5.03 15.68 -2.05
CA TYR A 22 -5.89 16.78 -2.51
C TYR A 22 -6.17 16.68 -4.01
N HIS A 23 -5.14 16.40 -4.80
CA HIS A 23 -5.32 16.17 -6.23
C HIS A 23 -6.08 14.90 -6.56
N SER A 24 -5.87 13.82 -5.81
CA SER A 24 -6.63 12.57 -5.98
C SER A 24 -8.13 12.83 -5.75
N VAL A 25 -8.50 13.58 -4.71
CA VAL A 25 -9.90 13.97 -4.45
C VAL A 25 -10.45 14.82 -5.59
N LYS A 26 -9.67 15.79 -6.10
CA LYS A 26 -10.10 16.61 -7.23
C LYS A 26 -10.26 15.78 -8.52
N ALA A 27 -9.42 14.77 -8.72
CA ALA A 27 -9.47 13.88 -9.88
C ALA A 27 -10.68 12.94 -9.84
N VAL A 28 -11.05 12.41 -8.67
CA VAL A 28 -12.27 11.58 -8.49
C VAL A 28 -13.54 12.35 -8.86
N HIS A 29 -13.56 13.66 -8.62
CA HIS A 29 -14.70 14.51 -8.97
C HIS A 29 -14.64 15.06 -10.41
N SER A 30 -13.58 14.75 -11.18
CA SER A 30 -13.45 15.21 -12.57
C SER A 30 -14.23 14.30 -13.52
N ALA A 31 -14.84 14.88 -14.56
CA ALA A 31 -15.63 14.11 -15.53
C ALA A 31 -14.76 13.23 -16.48
N GLY A 32 -13.45 13.50 -16.55
CA GLY A 32 -12.56 12.90 -17.54
C GLY A 32 -11.95 11.55 -17.15
N GLY A 33 -11.91 11.17 -15.86
CA GLY A 33 -11.42 9.87 -15.37
C GLY A 33 -9.94 9.52 -15.64
N GLU A 34 -9.29 10.18 -16.60
CA GLU A 34 -7.86 9.98 -16.93
C GLU A 34 -6.94 10.47 -15.80
N ASP A 35 -7.34 11.55 -15.12
CA ASP A 35 -6.60 12.10 -13.99
C ASP A 35 -6.62 11.14 -12.79
N ASP A 36 -7.76 10.48 -12.53
CA ASP A 36 -7.91 9.51 -11.44
C ASP A 36 -6.95 8.33 -11.63
N LYS A 37 -6.87 7.80 -12.85
CA LYS A 37 -5.92 6.75 -13.20
C LYS A 37 -4.47 7.17 -12.93
N GLN A 38 -4.09 8.40 -13.27
CA GLN A 38 -2.74 8.88 -13.04
C GLN A 38 -2.39 8.92 -11.54
N TRP A 39 -3.30 9.38 -10.68
CA TRP A 39 -3.08 9.39 -9.24
C TRP A 39 -3.06 7.98 -8.64
N LEU A 40 -3.93 7.08 -9.10
CA LEU A 40 -3.89 5.66 -8.69
C LEU A 40 -2.56 4.98 -9.08
N MET A 41 -2.10 5.18 -10.31
CA MET A 41 -0.80 4.65 -10.76
C MET A 41 0.36 5.26 -9.96
N PHE A 42 0.28 6.55 -9.62
CA PHE A 42 1.25 7.21 -8.74
C PHE A 42 1.34 6.51 -7.38
N TRP A 43 0.21 6.26 -6.73
CA TRP A 43 0.17 5.59 -5.42
C TRP A 43 0.72 4.16 -5.47
N ILE A 44 0.46 3.42 -6.55
CA ILE A 44 0.97 2.06 -6.73
C ILE A 44 2.49 2.07 -6.89
N VAL A 45 3.02 2.91 -7.78
CA VAL A 45 4.48 3.03 -8.01
C VAL A 45 5.18 3.52 -6.74
N MET A 46 4.61 4.52 -6.05
CA MET A 46 5.15 5.01 -4.77
C MET A 46 5.20 3.94 -3.68
N SER A 47 4.18 3.10 -3.60
CA SER A 47 4.14 2.00 -2.61
C SER A 47 5.19 0.94 -2.90
N LEU A 48 5.40 0.60 -4.18
CA LEU A 48 6.48 -0.31 -4.59
C LEU A 48 7.86 0.26 -4.27
N VAL A 49 8.08 1.54 -4.57
CA VAL A 49 9.34 2.23 -4.25
C VAL A 49 9.59 2.25 -2.75
N ASN A 50 8.60 2.63 -1.94
CA ASN A 50 8.72 2.64 -0.47
C ASN A 50 9.00 1.22 0.09
N THR A 51 8.40 0.19 -0.51
CA THR A 51 8.63 -1.21 -0.12
C THR A 51 10.07 -1.61 -0.46
N LEU A 52 10.52 -1.36 -1.68
CA LEU A 52 11.89 -1.64 -2.10
C LEU A 52 12.91 -0.88 -1.25
N GLU A 53 12.61 0.37 -0.90
CA GLU A 53 13.41 1.14 0.03
C GLU A 53 13.50 0.45 1.38
N THR A 54 12.38 0.12 2.00
CA THR A 54 12.33 -0.49 3.33
C THR A 54 13.06 -1.84 3.38
N PHE A 55 12.93 -2.66 2.34
CA PHE A 55 13.41 -4.05 2.38
C PHE A 55 14.78 -4.27 1.70
N GLY A 56 15.22 -3.40 0.80
CA GLY A 56 16.43 -3.64 0.01
C GLY A 56 17.34 -2.44 -0.17
N ILE A 57 16.77 -1.29 -0.56
CA ILE A 57 17.57 -0.13 -0.96
C ILE A 57 18.09 0.62 0.29
N GLN A 58 17.38 0.62 1.43
CA GLN A 58 17.84 1.26 2.67
C GLN A 58 19.22 0.74 3.12
N TYR A 59 19.43 -0.58 3.10
CA TYR A 59 20.72 -1.19 3.46
C TYR A 59 21.84 -0.80 2.49
N VAL A 60 21.53 -0.66 1.20
CA VAL A 60 22.49 -0.25 0.17
C VAL A 60 22.81 1.25 0.29
N ILE A 61 21.81 2.08 0.57
CA ILE A 61 21.98 3.53 0.76
C ILE A 61 22.83 3.80 2.00
N GLU A 62 22.59 3.09 3.10
CA GLU A 62 23.42 3.19 4.30
C GLU A 62 24.87 2.79 4.04
N ALA A 63 25.09 1.74 3.23
CA ALA A 63 26.44 1.32 2.83
C ALA A 63 27.14 2.32 1.89
N VAL A 64 26.42 2.97 0.98
CA VAL A 64 26.98 3.91 -0.01
C VAL A 64 27.08 5.35 0.53
N SER A 65 26.23 5.75 1.48
CA SER A 65 26.17 7.12 2.03
C SER A 65 27.30 7.45 3.02
N ILE A 66 28.21 6.52 3.30
CA ILE A 66 29.36 6.72 4.20
C ILE A 66 30.29 7.84 3.67
N GLN A 67 30.26 8.13 2.37
CA GLN A 67 31.10 9.15 1.72
C GLN A 67 30.35 10.47 1.48
N GLY A 68 29.71 11.02 2.51
CA GLY A 68 29.57 12.47 2.71
C GLY A 68 28.64 13.27 1.81
N ASN A 69 27.88 12.67 0.87
CA ASN A 69 26.91 13.44 0.09
C ASN A 69 25.52 12.76 0.04
N SER A 70 24.56 13.32 0.78
CA SER A 70 23.15 12.88 0.86
C SER A 70 22.35 13.21 -0.43
N PHE A 71 22.92 12.99 -1.62
CA PHE A 71 22.26 13.24 -2.91
C PHE A 71 21.04 12.33 -3.14
N TYR A 72 20.95 11.21 -2.41
CA TYR A 72 19.83 10.28 -2.48
C TYR A 72 18.48 10.95 -2.21
N TYR A 73 18.39 11.79 -1.17
CA TYR A 73 17.13 12.44 -0.79
C TYR A 73 16.67 13.47 -1.84
N GLU A 74 17.61 14.12 -2.53
CA GLU A 74 17.31 15.03 -3.63
C GLU A 74 16.86 14.27 -4.88
N LEU A 75 17.54 13.16 -5.22
CA LEU A 75 17.14 12.29 -6.32
C LEU A 75 15.75 11.70 -6.07
N LYS A 76 15.46 11.27 -4.84
CA LYS A 76 14.14 10.77 -4.44
C LYS A 76 13.08 11.86 -4.60
N ALA A 77 13.33 13.07 -4.11
CA ALA A 77 12.40 14.18 -4.26
C ALA A 77 12.16 14.52 -5.75
N ALA A 78 13.21 14.58 -6.56
CA ALA A 78 13.13 14.79 -7.99
C ALA A 78 12.34 13.67 -8.69
N PHE A 79 12.53 12.41 -8.27
CA PHE A 79 11.78 11.26 -8.78
C PHE A 79 10.29 11.37 -8.44
N VAL A 80 9.93 11.74 -7.21
CA VAL A 80 8.52 11.95 -6.81
C VAL A 80 7.89 13.09 -7.63
N VAL A 81 8.59 14.21 -7.82
CA VAL A 81 8.14 15.31 -8.68
C VAL A 81 7.98 14.84 -10.12
N TYR A 82 8.91 14.04 -10.63
CA TYR A 82 8.81 13.46 -11.97
C TYR A 82 7.54 12.61 -12.14
N LEU A 83 7.25 11.74 -11.16
CA LEU A 83 6.04 10.91 -11.19
C LEU A 83 4.75 11.73 -11.19
N MET A 84 4.73 12.83 -10.42
CA MET A 84 3.56 13.72 -10.32
C MET A 84 3.32 14.55 -11.58
N PHE A 85 4.36 15.19 -12.13
CA PHE A 85 4.18 16.20 -13.19
C PHE A 85 4.35 15.66 -14.61
N PHE A 86 5.18 14.64 -14.83
CA PHE A 86 5.52 14.18 -16.19
C PHE A 86 4.71 12.96 -16.63
N LYS A 87 3.61 12.63 -15.95
CA LYS A 87 2.89 11.35 -16.12
C LYS A 87 3.84 10.13 -16.05
N GLY A 88 4.95 10.26 -15.33
CA GLY A 88 5.96 9.22 -15.20
C GLY A 88 5.40 7.97 -14.53
N ALA A 89 4.43 8.14 -13.63
CA ALA A 89 3.70 7.04 -13.02
C ALA A 89 2.98 6.16 -14.05
N THR A 90 2.34 6.76 -15.07
CA THR A 90 1.66 6.03 -16.15
C THR A 90 2.65 5.20 -16.97
N GLN A 91 3.79 5.79 -17.35
CA GLN A 91 4.81 5.08 -18.13
C GLN A 91 5.38 3.87 -17.38
N ILE A 92 5.69 4.04 -16.09
CA ILE A 92 6.22 2.95 -15.26
C ILE A 92 5.15 1.88 -15.03
N PHE A 93 3.91 2.31 -14.78
CA PHE A 93 2.80 1.39 -14.57
C PHE A 93 2.55 0.53 -15.80
N ASP A 94 2.43 1.12 -16.97
CA ASP A 94 2.16 0.39 -18.22
C ASP A 94 3.33 -0.55 -18.59
N THR A 95 4.58 -0.14 -18.32
CA THR A 95 5.76 -0.92 -18.74
C THR A 95 6.09 -2.06 -17.77
N PHE A 96 6.00 -1.83 -16.47
CA PHE A 96 6.47 -2.78 -15.45
C PHE A 96 5.35 -3.38 -14.62
N VAL A 97 4.40 -2.55 -14.17
CA VAL A 97 3.37 -2.98 -13.22
C VAL A 97 2.27 -3.76 -13.94
N SER A 98 1.77 -3.29 -15.07
CA SER A 98 0.74 -3.95 -15.87
C SER A 98 1.08 -5.41 -16.21
N PRO A 99 2.25 -5.75 -16.80
CA PRO A 99 2.57 -7.15 -17.11
C PRO A 99 2.79 -8.01 -15.87
N PHE A 100 3.27 -7.41 -14.77
CA PHE A 100 3.44 -8.12 -13.51
C PHE A 100 2.09 -8.43 -12.88
N VAL A 101 1.20 -7.44 -12.76
CA VAL A 101 -0.13 -7.59 -12.19
C VAL A 101 -0.95 -8.59 -13.00
N SER A 102 -1.04 -8.47 -14.33
CA SER A 102 -1.83 -9.41 -15.13
C SER A 102 -1.38 -10.87 -15.02
N LYS A 103 -0.11 -11.12 -14.64
CA LYS A 103 0.41 -12.48 -14.40
C LYS A 103 -0.02 -13.05 -13.05
N TYR A 104 -0.13 -12.21 -12.02
CA TYR A 104 -0.42 -12.65 -10.65
C TYR A 104 -1.86 -12.38 -10.20
N GLU A 105 -2.58 -11.49 -10.87
CA GLU A 105 -3.95 -11.08 -10.58
C GLU A 105 -4.87 -12.30 -10.49
N LYS A 106 -4.85 -13.20 -11.48
CA LYS A 106 -5.67 -14.42 -11.45
C LYS A 106 -5.41 -15.29 -10.22
N HIS A 107 -4.15 -15.47 -9.83
CA HIS A 107 -3.81 -16.28 -8.66
C HIS A 107 -4.22 -15.61 -7.35
N ILE A 108 -4.11 -14.28 -7.29
CA ILE A 108 -4.54 -13.49 -6.14
C ILE A 108 -6.08 -13.53 -6.04
N ASP A 109 -6.79 -13.33 -7.14
CA ASP A 109 -8.24 -13.38 -7.21
C ASP A 109 -8.79 -14.76 -6.87
N GLU A 110 -8.18 -15.82 -7.37
CA GLU A 110 -8.50 -17.21 -7.01
C GLU A 110 -8.27 -17.46 -5.51
N ALA A 111 -7.18 -16.95 -4.95
CA ALA A 111 -6.89 -17.09 -3.52
C ALA A 111 -7.91 -16.33 -2.66
N ILE A 112 -8.26 -15.11 -3.04
CA ILE A 112 -9.29 -14.30 -2.36
C ILE A 112 -10.66 -14.97 -2.46
N ALA A 113 -11.05 -15.42 -3.66
CA ALA A 113 -12.32 -16.12 -3.88
C ALA A 113 -12.40 -17.40 -3.05
N LYS A 114 -11.31 -18.17 -2.98
CA LYS A 114 -11.23 -19.36 -2.13
C LYS A 114 -11.34 -19.01 -0.64
N ALA A 115 -10.70 -17.95 -0.18
CA ALA A 115 -10.81 -17.50 1.21
C ALA A 115 -12.25 -17.06 1.56
N GLN A 116 -12.92 -16.36 0.64
CA GLN A 116 -14.33 -15.96 0.78
C GLN A 116 -15.26 -17.17 0.81
N GLN A 117 -15.05 -18.16 -0.08
CA GLN A 117 -15.83 -19.40 -0.08
C GLN A 117 -15.64 -20.20 1.20
N LEU A 118 -14.40 -20.35 1.68
CA LEU A 118 -14.12 -21.03 2.94
C LEU A 118 -14.83 -20.34 4.12
N GLY A 119 -14.75 -19.01 4.19
CA GLY A 119 -15.48 -18.24 5.20
C GLY A 119 -17.00 -18.38 5.09
N ALA A 120 -17.55 -18.40 3.87
CA ALA A 120 -18.98 -18.58 3.65
C ALA A 120 -19.46 -19.99 4.04
N VAL A 121 -18.68 -21.03 3.73
CA VAL A 121 -18.98 -22.42 4.14
C VAL A 121 -18.91 -22.56 5.67
N GLU A 122 -17.91 -21.96 6.30
CA GLU A 122 -17.75 -21.98 7.77
C GLU A 122 -18.90 -21.24 8.47
N LEU A 123 -19.37 -20.13 7.89
CA LEU A 123 -20.59 -19.43 8.33
C LEU A 123 -21.85 -20.28 8.10
N GLU A 124 -21.98 -20.97 6.97
CA GLU A 124 -23.14 -21.82 6.66
C GLU A 124 -23.21 -23.03 7.60
N GLU A 125 -22.07 -23.67 7.91
CA GLU A 125 -21.96 -24.73 8.90
C GLU A 125 -22.34 -24.24 10.30
N ALA A 126 -21.88 -23.04 10.68
CA ALA A 126 -22.27 -22.39 11.93
C ALA A 126 -23.77 -22.07 12.01
N MET A 127 -24.41 -21.73 10.88
CA MET A 127 -25.86 -21.49 10.82
C MET A 127 -26.70 -22.76 10.89
N LYS A 128 -26.21 -23.87 10.30
CA LYS A 128 -26.89 -25.17 10.30
C LYS A 128 -26.82 -25.89 11.65
N ASP A 129 -25.68 -25.83 12.33
CA ASP A 129 -25.53 -26.38 13.68
C ASP A 129 -24.73 -25.45 14.61
N PRO A 130 -25.39 -24.44 15.18
CA PRO A 130 -24.76 -23.46 16.05
C PRO A 130 -24.13 -24.09 17.30
N LYS A 131 -24.69 -25.21 17.77
CA LYS A 131 -24.20 -25.91 18.96
C LYS A 131 -22.94 -26.70 18.66
N ALA A 132 -22.85 -27.36 17.50
CA ALA A 132 -21.64 -28.06 17.07
C ALA A 132 -20.49 -27.08 16.76
N PHE A 133 -20.78 -25.94 16.12
CA PHE A 133 -19.79 -24.89 15.89
C PHE A 133 -19.31 -24.27 17.21
N ALA A 134 -20.23 -23.96 18.12
CA ALA A 134 -19.91 -23.53 19.48
C ALA A 134 -19.24 -24.63 20.32
N ALA A 135 -19.34 -25.91 19.99
CA ALA A 135 -18.56 -26.95 20.67
C ALA A 135 -17.12 -27.01 20.15
N LYS A 136 -16.92 -26.77 18.84
CA LYS A 136 -15.60 -26.81 18.18
C LYS A 136 -14.77 -25.55 18.40
N HIS A 137 -15.41 -24.38 18.42
CA HIS A 137 -14.77 -23.07 18.64
C HIS A 137 -15.22 -22.38 19.94
N GLY A 138 -16.00 -23.05 20.77
CA GLY A 138 -16.58 -22.49 22.00
C GLY A 138 -15.58 -21.95 22.98
N GLN A 139 -14.43 -22.60 23.13
CA GLN A 139 -13.40 -22.12 24.04
C GLN A 139 -12.88 -20.74 23.59
N ALA A 140 -12.61 -20.57 22.29
CA ALA A 140 -12.17 -19.30 21.72
C ALA A 140 -13.25 -18.21 21.79
N VAL A 141 -14.53 -18.56 21.60
CA VAL A 141 -15.66 -17.63 21.72
C VAL A 141 -15.90 -17.23 23.19
N LEU A 142 -15.80 -18.18 24.11
CA LEU A 142 -15.91 -17.93 25.56
C LEU A 142 -14.78 -17.04 26.05
N ASP A 143 -13.55 -17.25 25.56
CA ASP A 143 -12.40 -16.42 25.89
C ASP A 143 -12.55 -14.99 25.32
N ALA A 144 -13.07 -14.84 24.10
CA ALA A 144 -13.37 -13.54 23.51
C ALA A 144 -14.48 -12.78 24.28
N VAL A 145 -15.56 -13.47 24.67
CA VAL A 145 -16.67 -12.88 25.44
C VAL A 145 -16.23 -12.50 26.85
N ASN A 146 -15.44 -13.35 27.51
CA ASN A 146 -14.91 -13.06 28.85
C ASN A 146 -13.91 -11.90 28.85
N ASN A 147 -13.10 -11.76 27.80
CA ASN A 147 -12.19 -10.63 27.65
C ASN A 147 -12.93 -9.32 27.34
N ALA A 148 -13.98 -9.35 26.49
CA ALA A 148 -14.81 -8.18 26.23
C ALA A 148 -15.51 -7.69 27.51
N LYS A 149 -16.00 -8.61 28.35
CA LYS A 149 -16.67 -8.31 29.62
C LYS A 149 -15.73 -7.85 30.74
N LYS A 150 -14.42 -8.07 30.61
CA LYS A 150 -13.39 -7.52 31.51
C LYS A 150 -12.91 -6.12 31.10
N SER A 151 -13.20 -5.68 29.87
CA SER A 151 -12.78 -4.37 29.35
C SER A 151 -13.79 -3.24 29.55
N ASN A 152 -14.94 -3.55 30.17
CA ASN A 152 -16.03 -2.63 30.51
C ASN A 152 -16.30 -2.73 32.01
#